data_AF-A0A260ZV06-F1
#
_entry.id   AF-A0A260ZV06-F1
#
_cell.length_a   1.000
_cell.length_b   1.000
_cell.length_c   1.000
_cell.angle_alpha   90.00
_cell.angle_beta   90.00
_cell.angle_gamma   90.00
#
_symmetry.space_group_name_H-M   'P 1'
#
loop_
_entity.id
_entity.type
_entity.pdbx_description
1 polymer ?
#
loop_
_entity_poly.entity_id
_entity_poly.type
_entity_poly.pdbx_seq_one_letter_code
_entity_poly.pdbx_strand_id
1 'polypeptide(L)'
;MKMRGHQMFLAVFLLISLCTMVSTAGEDTLILEVTKSSDPKCGKYMQEHSNPVLRIQYVRLLHTASYDDGDQFVSNILCQPTSNGYNSGEGKYTFECTYLGAPPPSINVLIFAVGTNSQMMSSQIEYRYKEDTMRMFNFLKPENVMAQKFTHDSHLHFRNITYTINKKTTYLTDDNCLNKYPDSLIADHGLYIRKGNEETYTRIYFDPVDAGEKLVKPVII
;
A
#
# COMPACT_ATOMS: atom_id res chain seq x y z
N MET A 1 51.38 -28.38 36.04
CA MET A 1 49.99 -28.81 36.30
C MET A 1 49.14 -28.42 35.10
N LYS A 2 48.82 -29.38 34.24
CA LYS A 2 48.12 -29.22 32.95
C LYS A 2 46.61 -29.14 33.19
N MET A 3 46.03 -27.94 33.19
CA MET A 3 44.59 -27.74 32.96
C MET A 3 44.39 -27.53 31.46
N ARG A 4 44.15 -28.63 30.72
CA ARG A 4 42.84 -29.04 30.20
C ARG A 4 42.24 -28.06 29.18
N GLY A 5 42.82 -28.09 27.97
CA GLY A 5 42.24 -27.48 26.76
C GLY A 5 40.79 -27.90 26.46
N HIS A 6 40.29 -28.98 27.07
CA HIS A 6 38.87 -29.36 27.00
C HIS A 6 37.92 -28.33 27.62
N GLN A 7 38.32 -27.57 28.65
CA GLN A 7 37.43 -26.56 29.24
C GLN A 7 37.33 -25.28 28.37
N MET A 8 38.34 -24.99 27.56
CA MET A 8 38.32 -23.87 26.61
C MET A 8 37.43 -24.18 25.40
N PHE A 9 37.46 -25.42 24.90
CA PHE A 9 36.61 -25.83 23.77
C PHE A 9 35.13 -25.87 24.13
N LEU A 10 34.76 -26.28 25.35
CA LEU A 10 33.38 -26.25 25.81
C LEU A 10 32.83 -24.82 25.96
N ALA A 11 33.65 -23.88 26.43
CA ALA A 11 33.26 -22.48 26.55
C ALA A 11 33.04 -21.81 25.19
N VAL A 12 33.87 -22.13 24.19
CA VAL A 12 33.71 -21.62 22.82
C VAL A 12 32.47 -22.24 22.15
N PHE A 13 32.19 -23.53 22.35
CA PHE A 13 30.97 -24.15 21.83
C PHE A 13 29.69 -23.58 22.47
N LEU A 14 29.73 -23.24 23.76
CA LEU A 14 28.61 -22.56 24.44
C LEU A 14 28.39 -21.12 23.94
N LEU A 15 29.46 -20.39 23.61
CA LEU A 15 29.38 -19.04 23.01
C LEU A 15 28.90 -19.05 21.55
N ILE A 16 29.30 -20.04 20.76
CA ILE A 16 28.81 -20.21 19.38
C ILE A 16 27.35 -20.68 19.37
N SER A 17 26.96 -21.53 20.32
CA SER A 17 25.57 -21.98 20.47
C SER A 17 24.62 -20.90 20.99
N LEU A 18 25.13 -19.83 21.63
CA LEU A 18 24.32 -18.69 22.07
C LEU A 18 24.11 -17.64 20.95
N CYS A 19 24.98 -17.61 19.93
CA CYS A 19 24.84 -16.72 18.77
C CYS A 19 23.90 -17.25 17.67
N THR A 20 23.42 -18.49 17.79
CA THR A 20 22.33 -19.01 16.95
C THR A 20 20.99 -18.91 17.67
N MET A 21 20.73 -17.79 18.34
CA MET A 21 19.38 -17.26 18.39
C MET A 21 19.01 -16.94 16.95
N VAL A 22 18.61 -17.98 16.21
CA VAL A 22 17.86 -17.89 14.98
C VAL A 22 16.70 -17.00 15.33
N SER A 23 16.81 -15.72 14.95
CA SER A 23 15.64 -14.89 14.78
C SER A 23 14.78 -15.68 13.83
N THR A 24 13.75 -16.33 14.37
CA THR A 24 12.63 -16.79 13.57
C THR A 24 11.97 -15.50 13.09
N ALA A 25 12.55 -14.95 12.02
CA ALA A 25 11.94 -13.92 11.21
C ALA A 25 10.64 -14.55 10.71
N GLY A 26 9.55 -14.24 11.40
CA GLY A 26 8.27 -14.28 10.72
C GLY A 26 8.40 -13.23 9.64
N GLU A 27 8.23 -13.63 8.38
CA GLU A 27 8.26 -12.67 7.27
C GLU A 27 7.10 -11.69 7.48
N ASP A 28 7.45 -10.43 7.75
CA ASP A 28 6.49 -9.36 7.87
C ASP A 28 5.86 -9.14 6.49
N THR A 29 4.55 -9.31 6.41
CA THR A 29 3.84 -9.48 5.13
C THR A 29 2.55 -8.67 5.12
N LEU A 30 2.13 -8.27 3.92
CA LEU A 30 0.84 -7.66 3.64
C LEU A 30 0.18 -8.40 2.48
N ILE A 31 -1.11 -8.66 2.61
CA ILE A 31 -1.96 -9.28 1.60
C ILE A 31 -3.16 -8.37 1.37
N LEU A 32 -3.40 -8.00 0.11
CA LEU A 32 -4.59 -7.28 -0.32
C LEU A 32 -5.43 -8.17 -1.21
N GLU A 33 -6.69 -8.41 -0.83
CA GLU A 33 -7.66 -9.10 -1.66
C GLU A 33 -8.55 -8.08 -2.37
N VAL A 34 -8.49 -8.06 -3.69
CA VAL A 34 -9.29 -7.18 -4.54
C VAL A 34 -10.63 -7.84 -4.80
N THR A 35 -11.71 -7.06 -4.73
CA THR A 35 -13.02 -7.53 -5.16
C THR A 35 -13.03 -7.88 -6.64
N LYS A 36 -13.60 -9.03 -6.97
CA LYS A 36 -13.68 -9.56 -8.33
C LYS A 36 -14.85 -8.95 -9.11
N SER A 37 -14.74 -8.90 -10.44
CA SER A 37 -15.84 -8.52 -11.33
C SER A 37 -17.05 -9.46 -11.24
N SER A 38 -16.86 -10.68 -10.73
CA SER A 38 -17.94 -11.63 -10.41
C SER A 38 -18.74 -11.30 -9.15
N ASP A 39 -18.34 -10.30 -8.36
CA ASP A 39 -19.08 -9.90 -7.17
C ASP A 39 -20.46 -9.33 -7.55
N PRO A 40 -21.56 -9.82 -6.94
CA PRO A 40 -22.91 -9.44 -7.36
C PRO A 40 -23.27 -7.98 -7.10
N LYS A 41 -22.60 -7.31 -6.14
CA LYS A 41 -22.89 -5.92 -5.77
C LYS A 41 -21.91 -4.96 -6.43
N CYS A 42 -20.63 -5.29 -6.35
CA CYS A 42 -19.53 -4.41 -6.69
C CYS A 42 -18.95 -4.67 -8.07
N GLY A 43 -19.17 -5.87 -8.61
CA GLY A 43 -18.47 -6.38 -9.80
C GLY A 43 -18.56 -5.47 -11.02
N LYS A 44 -19.68 -4.76 -11.20
CA LYS A 44 -19.89 -3.83 -12.31
C LYS A 44 -18.93 -2.62 -12.34
N TYR A 45 -18.24 -2.32 -11.24
CA TYR A 45 -17.25 -1.23 -11.15
C TYR A 45 -15.82 -1.76 -11.05
N MET A 46 -15.63 -3.06 -10.85
CA MET A 46 -14.32 -3.65 -10.60
C MET A 46 -13.62 -3.96 -11.92
N GLN A 47 -12.31 -3.74 -11.95
CA GLN A 47 -11.49 -4.19 -13.06
C GLN A 47 -11.47 -5.71 -13.22
N GLU A 48 -11.28 -6.13 -14.47
CA GLU A 48 -10.95 -7.52 -14.80
C GLU A 48 -9.57 -7.90 -14.27
N HIS A 49 -9.50 -8.97 -13.48
CA HIS A 49 -8.27 -9.37 -12.81
C HIS A 49 -7.23 -9.98 -13.78
N SER A 50 -7.66 -10.46 -14.95
CA SER A 50 -6.78 -11.01 -15.98
C SER A 50 -5.95 -9.93 -16.67
N ASN A 51 -6.45 -8.69 -16.73
CA ASN A 51 -5.77 -7.55 -17.32
C ASN A 51 -6.06 -6.26 -16.52
N PRO A 52 -5.47 -6.12 -15.31
CA PRO A 52 -5.77 -5.00 -14.44
C PRO A 52 -5.19 -3.69 -15.00
N VAL A 53 -6.03 -2.65 -15.05
CA VAL A 53 -5.69 -1.29 -15.46
C VAL A 53 -4.92 -0.57 -14.35
N LEU A 54 -5.37 -0.73 -13.10
CA LEU A 54 -4.77 -0.18 -11.90
C LEU A 54 -3.98 -1.25 -11.15
N ARG A 55 -2.76 -0.89 -10.74
CA ARG A 55 -1.84 -1.78 -10.02
C ARG A 55 -1.25 -1.12 -8.78
N ILE A 56 -1.13 -1.88 -7.71
CA ILE A 56 -0.46 -1.41 -6.49
C ILE A 56 1.05 -1.58 -6.65
N GLN A 57 1.77 -0.46 -6.60
CA GLN A 57 3.22 -0.40 -6.74
C GLN A 57 3.91 -0.69 -5.41
N TYR A 58 3.38 -0.12 -4.33
CA TYR A 58 3.81 -0.37 -2.96
C TYR A 58 2.70 0.06 -2.00
N VAL A 59 2.81 -0.39 -0.75
CA VAL A 59 1.98 0.08 0.36
C VAL A 59 2.88 0.49 1.50
N ARG A 60 2.59 1.64 2.12
CA ARG A 60 3.28 2.10 3.32
C ARG A 60 2.33 1.96 4.51
N LEU A 61 2.76 1.23 5.53
CA LEU A 61 2.05 1.13 6.80
C LEU A 61 2.67 2.14 7.76
N LEU A 62 1.85 3.05 8.29
CA LEU A 62 2.32 4.12 9.16
C LEU A 62 1.80 3.97 10.58
N HIS A 63 2.66 4.33 11.51
CA HIS A 63 2.29 4.77 12.84
C HIS A 63 2.30 6.29 12.89
N THR A 64 1.19 6.86 13.30
CA THR A 64 1.04 8.31 13.50
C THR A 64 0.67 8.60 14.94
N ALA A 65 1.17 9.71 15.47
CA ALA A 65 0.78 10.25 16.76
C ALA A 65 -0.03 11.53 16.53
N SER A 66 -1.13 11.66 17.26
CA SER A 66 -1.98 12.86 17.18
C SER A 66 -1.43 13.93 18.11
N TYR A 67 -1.21 15.13 17.55
CA TYR A 67 -0.83 16.34 18.27
C TYR A 67 -1.87 17.44 18.00
N ASP A 68 -1.80 18.54 18.75
CA ASP A 68 -2.75 19.67 18.61
C ASP A 68 -2.79 20.24 17.18
N ASP A 69 -1.66 20.20 16.46
CA ASP A 69 -1.53 20.69 15.08
C ASP A 69 -1.77 19.62 13.99
N GLY A 70 -2.28 18.45 14.36
CA GLY A 70 -2.59 17.34 13.45
C GLY A 70 -1.80 16.06 13.69
N ASP A 71 -2.07 15.05 12.86
CA ASP A 71 -1.42 13.75 12.94
C ASP A 71 0.00 13.85 12.35
N GLN A 72 1.01 13.53 13.14
CA GLN A 72 2.40 13.50 12.71
C GLN A 72 2.87 12.07 12.49
N PHE A 73 3.68 11.91 11.46
CA PHE A 73 4.33 10.66 11.15
C PHE A 73 5.42 10.32 12.18
N VAL A 74 5.39 9.10 12.71
CA VAL A 74 6.36 8.61 13.70
C VAL A 74 7.29 7.56 13.12
N SER A 75 6.73 6.55 12.44
CA SER A 75 7.50 5.44 11.86
C SER A 75 6.71 4.73 10.77
N ASN A 76 7.40 4.24 9.74
CA ASN A 76 6.78 3.58 8.59
C ASN A 76 7.37 2.19 8.36
N ILE A 77 6.57 1.36 7.69
CA ILE A 77 6.96 0.10 7.10
C ILE A 77 6.64 0.18 5.61
N LEU A 78 7.64 -0.10 4.77
CA LEU A 78 7.46 -0.16 3.33
C LEU A 78 7.19 -1.60 2.91
N CYS A 79 6.02 -1.84 2.35
CA CYS A 79 5.62 -3.14 1.80
C CYS A 79 5.71 -3.10 0.27
N GLN A 80 6.58 -3.94 -0.30
CA GLN A 80 6.81 -4.03 -1.74
C GLN A 80 6.29 -5.37 -2.28
N PRO A 81 5.69 -5.38 -3.49
CA PRO A 81 5.09 -6.58 -4.04
C PRO A 81 6.14 -7.66 -4.31
N THR A 82 5.84 -8.91 -3.98
CA THR A 82 6.73 -10.04 -4.26
C THR A 82 6.57 -10.52 -5.70
N SER A 83 7.65 -10.49 -6.49
CA SER A 83 7.63 -10.78 -7.95
C SER A 83 6.57 -9.94 -8.70
N ASN A 84 5.94 -10.42 -9.79
CA ASN A 84 4.89 -9.69 -10.53
C ASN A 84 3.67 -9.25 -9.65
N GLY A 85 3.68 -9.56 -8.35
CA GLY A 85 2.99 -8.83 -7.29
C GLY A 85 1.51 -9.11 -7.15
N TYR A 86 0.88 -9.59 -8.22
CA TYR A 86 -0.55 -9.82 -8.32
C TYR A 86 -0.87 -11.20 -8.87
N ASN A 87 -1.62 -12.00 -8.11
CA ASN A 87 -2.18 -13.26 -8.55
C ASN A 87 -3.58 -12.98 -9.13
N SER A 88 -3.70 -13.02 -10.46
CA SER A 88 -4.96 -12.76 -11.17
C SER A 88 -6.03 -13.82 -10.94
N GLY A 89 -5.67 -15.08 -10.66
CA GLY A 89 -6.62 -16.15 -10.37
C GLY A 89 -7.28 -15.96 -9.00
N GLU A 90 -6.48 -15.54 -8.02
CA GLU A 90 -6.96 -15.29 -6.66
C GLU A 90 -7.51 -13.88 -6.48
N GLY A 91 -7.08 -12.91 -7.28
CA GLY A 91 -7.40 -11.50 -7.09
C GLY A 91 -6.65 -10.89 -5.92
N LYS A 92 -5.39 -11.31 -5.69
CA LYS A 92 -4.64 -10.94 -4.50
C LYS A 92 -3.28 -10.35 -4.83
N TYR A 93 -2.90 -9.35 -4.06
CA TYR A 93 -1.53 -8.88 -3.97
C TYR A 93 -0.86 -9.43 -2.72
N THR A 94 0.41 -9.81 -2.86
CA THR A 94 1.26 -10.23 -1.73
C THR A 94 2.48 -9.32 -1.69
N PHE A 95 2.78 -8.79 -0.51
CA PHE A 95 3.89 -7.87 -0.28
C PHE A 95 4.78 -8.39 0.85
N GLU A 96 6.08 -8.17 0.67
CA GLU A 96 7.09 -8.26 1.72
C GLU A 96 7.30 -6.87 2.33
N CYS A 97 7.28 -6.81 3.65
CA CYS A 97 7.35 -5.55 4.39
C CYS A 97 8.71 -5.40 5.07
N THR A 98 9.32 -4.23 4.89
CA THR A 98 10.63 -3.88 5.43
C THR A 98 10.57 -2.55 6.20
N TYR A 99 11.32 -2.47 7.30
CA TYR A 99 11.46 -1.25 8.08
C TYR A 99 12.85 -1.18 8.71
N LEU A 100 13.29 0.05 8.97
CA LEU A 100 14.54 0.32 9.67
C LEU A 100 14.22 0.62 11.14
N GLY A 101 14.86 -0.11 12.06
CA GLY A 101 14.69 0.10 13.50
C GLY A 101 13.64 -0.84 14.13
N ALA A 102 13.10 -0.41 15.28
CA ALA A 102 12.10 -1.20 15.99
C ALA A 102 10.75 -1.15 15.26
N PRO A 103 9.97 -2.27 15.27
CA PRO A 103 8.64 -2.26 14.68
C PRO A 103 7.74 -1.24 15.41
N PRO A 104 6.85 -0.56 14.67
CA PRO A 104 5.91 0.39 15.27
C PRO A 104 5.00 -0.29 16.31
N PRO A 105 4.60 0.42 17.38
CA PRO A 105 3.70 -0.13 18.39
C PRO A 105 2.29 -0.41 17.84
N SER A 106 1.88 0.33 16.81
CA SER A 106 0.63 0.11 16.07
C SER A 106 0.71 0.67 14.66
N ILE A 107 -0.10 0.12 13.76
CA ILE A 107 -0.36 0.71 12.44
C ILE A 107 -1.74 1.34 12.50
N ASN A 108 -1.86 2.61 12.16
CA ASN A 108 -3.14 3.34 12.14
C ASN A 108 -3.42 4.04 10.81
N VAL A 109 -2.46 4.04 9.89
CA VAL A 109 -2.62 4.64 8.55
C VAL A 109 -1.95 3.73 7.51
N LEU A 110 -2.62 3.53 6.38
CA LEU A 110 -2.10 2.83 5.21
C LEU A 110 -2.08 3.80 4.04
N ILE A 111 -0.95 3.85 3.32
CA ILE A 111 -0.81 4.60 2.07
C ILE A 111 -0.62 3.61 0.93
N PHE A 112 -1.46 3.71 -0.09
CA PHE A 112 -1.41 2.88 -1.29
C PHE A 112 -0.87 3.71 -2.44
N ALA A 113 0.22 3.25 -3.05
CA ALA A 113 0.71 3.81 -4.30
C ALA A 113 0.13 3.03 -5.47
N VAL A 114 -0.73 3.68 -6.24
CA VAL A 114 -1.46 3.10 -7.37
C VAL A 114 -0.85 3.63 -8.67
N GLY A 115 -0.39 2.72 -9.52
CA GLY A 115 0.06 3.02 -10.87
C GLY A 115 -0.90 2.46 -11.91
N THR A 116 -0.65 2.81 -13.18
CA THR A 116 -1.38 2.27 -14.34
C THR A 116 -0.41 1.92 -15.46
N ASN A 117 -0.73 0.88 -16.23
CA ASN A 117 0.05 0.45 -17.40
C ASN A 117 -0.40 1.15 -18.70
N SER A 118 -1.49 1.90 -18.64
CA SER A 118 -2.09 2.62 -19.76
C SER A 118 -2.17 4.10 -19.42
N GLN A 119 -1.97 4.98 -20.40
CA GLN A 119 -2.32 6.39 -20.20
C GLN A 119 -3.81 6.47 -19.85
N MET A 120 -4.12 7.10 -18.72
CA MET A 120 -5.50 7.39 -18.30
C MET A 120 -5.69 8.90 -18.34
N MET A 121 -6.83 9.33 -18.87
CA MET A 121 -7.29 10.71 -18.72
C MET A 121 -7.41 11.03 -17.23
N SER A 122 -6.53 11.90 -16.72
CA SER A 122 -6.72 12.49 -15.40
C SER A 122 -7.87 13.48 -15.52
N SER A 123 -9.07 13.03 -15.18
CA SER A 123 -10.27 13.87 -15.14
C SER A 123 -10.14 15.07 -14.19
N GLN A 124 -9.10 15.09 -13.34
CA GLN A 124 -8.77 16.23 -12.46
C GLN A 124 -7.68 17.17 -13.01
N ILE A 125 -6.81 16.73 -13.95
CA ILE A 125 -5.85 17.64 -14.59
C ILE A 125 -6.59 18.61 -15.51
N GLU A 126 -7.66 18.18 -16.19
CA GLU A 126 -8.45 19.05 -17.09
C GLU A 126 -8.93 20.34 -16.41
N TYR A 127 -9.30 20.29 -15.12
CA TYR A 127 -9.84 21.46 -14.42
C TYR A 127 -8.80 22.54 -14.10
N ARG A 128 -7.51 22.19 -14.05
CA ARG A 128 -6.40 23.14 -13.78
C ARG A 128 -5.50 23.36 -14.99
N TYR A 129 -5.81 22.72 -16.09
CA TYR A 129 -4.99 22.74 -17.28
C TYR A 129 -5.12 24.06 -18.05
N LYS A 130 -3.98 24.71 -18.28
CA LYS A 130 -3.86 25.89 -19.13
C LYS A 130 -2.88 25.57 -20.25
N GLU A 131 -3.41 25.28 -21.44
CA GLU A 131 -2.61 24.75 -22.55
C GLU A 131 -1.51 25.72 -23.03
N ASP A 132 -1.83 27.01 -23.04
CA ASP A 132 -0.90 28.11 -23.31
C ASP A 132 0.33 28.10 -22.38
N THR A 133 0.16 27.60 -21.16
CA THR A 133 1.20 27.58 -20.12
C THR A 133 1.89 26.21 -20.00
N MET A 134 1.14 25.11 -20.11
CA MET A 134 1.61 23.77 -19.75
C MET A 134 1.97 22.89 -20.95
N ARG A 135 1.42 23.16 -22.15
CA ARG A 135 1.77 22.49 -23.41
C ARG A 135 1.77 20.94 -23.35
N MET A 136 0.97 20.35 -22.48
CA MET A 136 1.02 18.90 -22.20
C MET A 136 0.54 18.07 -23.41
N PHE A 137 -0.31 18.64 -24.28
CA PHE A 137 -0.73 18.04 -25.55
C PHE A 137 0.39 17.95 -26.61
N ASN A 138 1.54 18.60 -26.40
CA ASN A 138 2.72 18.36 -27.26
C ASN A 138 3.43 17.04 -26.92
N PHE A 139 3.19 16.48 -25.73
CA PHE A 139 3.80 15.23 -25.25
C PHE A 139 2.81 14.07 -25.24
N LEU A 140 1.52 14.37 -25.31
CA LEU A 140 0.44 13.42 -25.46
C LEU A 140 0.01 13.42 -26.92
N LYS A 141 -0.15 12.26 -27.55
CA LYS A 141 -0.75 12.17 -28.89
C LYS A 141 -2.25 12.47 -28.76
N PRO A 142 -2.74 13.69 -29.10
CA PRO A 142 -4.09 14.10 -28.74
C PRO A 142 -5.15 13.20 -29.36
N GLU A 143 -4.90 12.69 -30.58
CA GLU A 143 -5.73 11.68 -31.23
C GLU A 143 -5.89 10.38 -30.42
N ASN A 144 -4.83 9.95 -29.72
CA ASN A 144 -4.88 8.75 -28.90
C ASN A 144 -5.59 8.99 -27.57
N VAL A 145 -5.45 10.19 -27.01
CA VAL A 145 -6.09 10.59 -25.75
C VAL A 145 -7.59 10.79 -25.95
N MET A 146 -8.00 11.46 -27.03
CA MET A 146 -9.41 11.66 -27.40
C MET A 146 -10.12 10.35 -27.78
N ALA A 147 -9.37 9.34 -28.22
CA ALA A 147 -9.89 8.00 -28.49
C ALA A 147 -10.09 7.15 -27.22
N GLN A 148 -9.51 7.53 -26.08
CA GLN A 148 -9.69 6.81 -24.83
C GLN A 148 -11.09 7.06 -24.27
N LYS A 149 -11.82 5.97 -24.03
CA LYS A 149 -13.13 6.00 -23.37
C LYS A 149 -12.94 5.87 -21.87
N PHE A 150 -13.78 6.58 -21.10
CA PHE A 150 -13.87 6.36 -19.66
C PHE A 150 -14.33 4.91 -19.37
N THR A 151 -13.54 4.18 -18.60
CA THR A 151 -13.77 2.78 -18.23
C THR A 151 -14.24 2.73 -16.79
N HIS A 152 -15.56 2.78 -16.58
CA HIS A 152 -16.20 2.77 -15.25
C HIS A 152 -15.97 1.48 -14.42
N ASP A 153 -15.53 0.42 -15.09
CA ASP A 153 -15.27 -0.93 -14.61
C ASP A 153 -13.75 -1.14 -14.44
N SER A 154 -13.04 -0.13 -13.98
CA SER A 154 -11.58 -0.19 -13.78
C SER A 154 -11.13 0.08 -12.36
N HIS A 155 -12.07 0.15 -11.40
CA HIS A 155 -11.77 0.53 -10.04
C HIS A 155 -11.17 -0.62 -9.22
N LEU A 156 -10.41 -0.24 -8.19
CA LEU A 156 -9.97 -1.13 -7.13
C LEU A 156 -10.87 -0.95 -5.90
N HIS A 157 -11.23 -2.08 -5.30
CA HIS A 157 -11.82 -2.16 -3.96
C HIS A 157 -11.14 -3.32 -3.24
N PHE A 158 -10.69 -3.09 -2.00
CA PHE A 158 -10.04 -4.13 -1.21
C PHE A 158 -11.04 -4.73 -0.24
N ARG A 159 -11.48 -5.96 -0.51
CA ARG A 159 -12.38 -6.70 0.39
C ARG A 159 -11.68 -7.06 1.69
N ASN A 160 -10.44 -7.55 1.59
CA ASN A 160 -9.64 -7.93 2.74
C ASN A 160 -8.26 -7.29 2.66
N ILE A 161 -7.82 -6.71 3.77
CA ILE A 161 -6.46 -6.23 3.99
C ILE A 161 -5.94 -6.97 5.21
N THR A 162 -4.93 -7.81 5.01
CA THR A 162 -4.31 -8.59 6.09
C THR A 162 -2.84 -8.25 6.15
N TYR A 163 -2.35 -7.82 7.31
CA TYR A 163 -0.92 -7.61 7.51
C TYR A 163 -0.44 -8.28 8.79
N THR A 164 0.74 -8.89 8.71
CA THR A 164 1.43 -9.50 9.85
C THR A 164 2.72 -8.73 10.04
N ILE A 165 2.84 -8.02 11.17
CA ILE A 165 4.03 -7.26 11.54
C ILE A 165 4.44 -7.71 12.94
N ASN A 166 5.71 -8.09 13.11
CA ASN A 166 6.27 -8.55 14.38
C ASN A 166 5.39 -9.66 15.02
N LYS A 167 5.02 -10.66 14.22
CA LYS A 167 4.17 -11.81 14.61
C LYS A 167 2.74 -11.45 15.05
N LYS A 168 2.32 -10.20 14.87
CA LYS A 168 0.95 -9.75 15.13
C LYS A 168 0.21 -9.54 13.81
N THR A 169 -0.85 -10.31 13.61
CA THR A 169 -1.71 -10.19 12.43
C THR A 169 -2.90 -9.29 12.70
N THR A 170 -3.21 -8.41 11.76
CA THR A 170 -4.41 -7.57 11.75
C THR A 170 -5.21 -7.85 10.48
N TYR A 171 -6.53 -7.81 10.62
CA TYR A 171 -7.49 -8.03 9.54
C TYR A 171 -8.42 -6.82 9.43
N LEU A 172 -8.48 -6.23 8.25
CA LEU A 172 -9.46 -5.20 7.89
C LEU A 172 -10.32 -5.75 6.77
N THR A 173 -11.64 -5.62 6.90
CA THR A 173 -12.61 -6.18 5.97
C THR A 173 -13.57 -5.09 5.51
N ASP A 174 -13.89 -5.09 4.22
CA ASP A 174 -14.95 -4.29 3.62
C ASP A 174 -15.72 -5.17 2.63
N ASP A 175 -16.92 -5.59 3.02
CA ASP A 175 -17.73 -6.47 2.19
C ASP A 175 -18.63 -5.73 1.20
N ASN A 176 -18.69 -4.39 1.28
CA ASN A 176 -19.63 -3.60 0.50
C ASN A 176 -19.04 -2.26 0.05
N CYS A 177 -18.51 -2.28 -1.18
CA CYS A 177 -18.02 -1.10 -1.86
C CYS A 177 -19.05 0.04 -2.04
N LEU A 178 -20.33 -0.18 -1.74
CA LEU A 178 -21.38 0.84 -1.85
C LEU A 178 -21.62 1.63 -0.55
N ASN A 179 -21.09 1.18 0.59
CA ASN A 179 -21.32 1.82 1.89
C ASN A 179 -20.84 3.27 1.93
N LYS A 180 -19.66 3.52 1.35
CA LYS A 180 -18.97 4.81 1.32
C LYS A 180 -18.68 5.27 -0.10
N TYR A 181 -19.49 4.81 -1.07
CA TYR A 181 -19.31 5.17 -2.46
C TYR A 181 -19.41 6.70 -2.65
N PRO A 182 -18.53 7.32 -3.47
CA PRO A 182 -17.47 6.69 -4.27
C PRO A 182 -16.14 6.48 -3.53
N ASP A 183 -16.00 7.00 -2.31
CA ASP A 183 -14.73 7.06 -1.58
C ASP A 183 -14.21 5.70 -1.09
N SER A 184 -15.03 4.65 -1.11
CA SER A 184 -14.61 3.25 -0.91
C SER A 184 -13.88 2.66 -2.12
N LEU A 185 -13.82 3.36 -3.26
CA LEU A 185 -13.20 2.90 -4.49
C LEU A 185 -11.97 3.73 -4.84
N ILE A 186 -10.92 3.07 -5.31
CA ILE A 186 -9.79 3.74 -5.97
C ILE A 186 -10.01 3.66 -7.48
N ALA A 187 -10.27 4.81 -8.09
CA ALA A 187 -10.66 4.92 -9.50
C ALA A 187 -9.55 5.38 -10.44
N ASP A 188 -8.42 5.88 -9.93
CA ASP A 188 -7.30 6.32 -10.76
C ASP A 188 -5.93 6.01 -10.11
N HIS A 189 -4.87 6.42 -10.79
CA HIS A 189 -3.49 6.31 -10.31
C HIS A 189 -3.17 7.45 -9.33
N GLY A 190 -2.32 7.19 -8.34
CA GLY A 190 -1.90 8.20 -7.37
C GLY A 190 -1.60 7.60 -6.01
N LEU A 191 -1.51 8.46 -5.01
CA LEU A 191 -1.34 8.07 -3.62
C LEU A 191 -2.68 8.18 -2.89
N TYR A 192 -3.05 7.13 -2.16
CA TYR A 192 -4.29 7.07 -1.41
C TYR A 192 -4.04 6.69 0.04
N ILE A 193 -4.67 7.39 0.98
CA ILE A 193 -4.60 7.12 2.41
C ILE A 193 -5.90 6.46 2.89
N ARG A 194 -5.77 5.44 3.74
CA ARG A 194 -6.84 4.82 4.53
C ARG A 194 -6.43 4.82 5.99
N LYS A 195 -7.29 5.31 6.90
CA LYS A 195 -6.97 5.30 8.34
C LYS A 195 -7.55 4.06 9.01
N GLY A 196 -6.69 3.16 9.48
CA GLY A 196 -7.07 1.96 10.22
C GLY A 196 -8.28 1.24 9.61
N ASN A 197 -9.38 1.20 10.37
CA ASN A 197 -10.61 0.51 10.02
C ASN A 197 -11.57 1.32 9.13
N GLU A 198 -11.25 2.55 8.74
CA GLU A 198 -12.08 3.32 7.82
C GLU A 198 -12.20 2.62 6.47
N GLU A 199 -13.36 2.67 5.83
CA GLU A 199 -13.63 2.07 4.51
C GLU A 199 -13.35 3.04 3.35
N THR A 200 -12.83 4.24 3.64
CA THR A 200 -12.60 5.29 2.65
C THR A 200 -11.14 5.45 2.28
N TYR A 201 -10.89 5.73 0.99
CA TYR A 201 -9.60 6.04 0.40
C TYR A 201 -9.56 7.49 -0.02
N THR A 202 -8.66 8.25 0.58
CA THR A 202 -8.53 9.68 0.32
C THR A 202 -7.26 9.93 -0.49
N ARG A 203 -7.35 10.67 -1.60
CA ARG A 203 -6.16 10.99 -2.41
C ARG A 203 -5.24 11.95 -1.65
N ILE A 204 -3.94 11.68 -1.69
CA ILE A 204 -2.88 12.55 -1.20
C ILE A 204 -1.87 12.84 -2.32
N TYR A 205 -1.06 13.88 -2.14
CA TYR A 205 -0.07 14.32 -3.15
C TYR A 205 1.37 14.18 -2.68
N PHE A 206 1.57 13.69 -1.45
CA PHE A 206 2.86 13.56 -0.82
C PHE A 206 2.91 12.25 -0.05
N ASP A 207 3.93 11.43 -0.31
CA ASP A 207 4.24 10.22 0.47
C ASP A 207 5.27 10.59 1.54
N PRO A 208 4.89 10.67 2.82
CA PRO A 208 5.82 11.01 3.87
C PRO A 208 6.81 9.87 4.10
N VAL A 209 8.09 10.22 4.14
CA VAL A 209 9.20 9.27 4.27
C VAL A 209 9.88 9.42 5.63
N ASP A 210 9.96 10.65 6.14
CA ASP A 210 10.81 10.99 7.29
C ASP A 210 10.02 11.38 8.53
N ALA A 211 10.45 10.87 9.69
CA ALA A 211 9.80 11.08 10.98
C ALA A 211 9.58 12.58 11.28
N GLY A 212 8.38 12.94 11.74
CA GLY A 212 7.99 14.33 12.01
C GLY A 212 7.28 15.04 10.84
N GLU A 213 7.24 14.44 9.64
CA GLU A 213 6.43 14.98 8.55
C GLU A 213 4.93 14.97 8.88
N LYS A 214 4.23 16.05 8.52
CA LYS A 214 2.78 16.15 8.73
C LYS A 214 2.05 15.41 7.62
N LEU A 215 1.07 14.59 8.00
CA LEU A 215 0.09 14.11 7.04
C LEU A 215 -0.81 15.28 6.65
N VAL A 216 -0.67 15.76 5.42
CA VAL A 216 -1.56 16.78 4.87
C VAL A 216 -2.95 16.16 4.78
N LYS A 217 -3.83 16.51 5.74
CA LYS A 217 -5.26 16.23 5.63
C LYS A 217 -5.75 16.99 4.41
N PRO A 218 -6.37 16.34 3.41
CA PRO A 218 -7.03 17.12 2.38
C PRO A 218 -8.11 17.95 3.04
N VAL A 219 -8.01 19.26 2.84
CA VAL A 219 -9.08 20.19 3.16
C VAL A 219 -10.22 19.84 2.21
N ILE A 220 -11.31 19.32 2.75
CA ILE A 220 -12.57 19.25 2.01
C ILE A 220 -12.97 20.71 1.80
N ILE A 221 -12.85 21.20 0.57
CA ILE A 221 -13.34 22.52 0.15
C ILE A 221 -14.79 22.36 -0.26
#